data_AF-A0A9X3XDX8-F1
#
_entry.id   AF-A0A9X3XDX8-F1
#
_cell.length_a   1.000
_cell.length_b   1.000
_cell.length_c   1.000
_cell.angle_alpha   90.00
_cell.angle_beta   90.00
_cell.angle_gamma   90.00
#
_symmetry.space_group_name_H-M   'P 1'
#
loop_
_entity.id
_entity.type
_entity.pdbx_description
1 polymer ?
#
loop_
_entity_poly.entity_id
_entity_poly.type
_entity_poly.pdbx_seq_one_letter_code
_entity_poly.pdbx_strand_id
1 'polypeptide(L)'
;MRTRTAPLSLLPTLAVLLVACGKFVSLGGGSGSGGAGGGPDPGDPASSSSSDSVTTSSTTGIGGGGSGTGGEGGGDVPDAGIGGGGNGGNPGTSPCDDDLALDDADPFQAARAIELCTLAEGPDGAGLLEARWVLPDGTSIPSGYDMQYALGHGLYDGFGPNVLPRAGKRMLALSSGAARRPGETGYQAPFGGYAKGYQHAAPTGFPKPSPACPGVLTGQPYDGVALEVTLRAPIGTVGFAFAFNYYTAEFPSFVCSTFNDAFVALLSPTPPGQTDDNISFDGQGNVISVNNVFLEVCTCQDGPPCTAGGKVYPCSLGASALAGTGYDTGQGTGATGWLTTTAPMQGGKTFTVRFAVYDSGDAILDSVTLIDHFRWISTGAPVVETYRPVPP
;
A
#
# COMPACT_ATOMS: atom_id res chain seq x y z
N MET A 1 -12.34 -76.04 -5.98
CA MET A 1 -11.28 -75.70 -6.95
C MET A 1 -11.09 -74.20 -6.96
N ARG A 2 -9.83 -73.75 -6.89
CA ARG A 2 -9.34 -72.36 -6.94
C ARG A 2 -9.86 -71.67 -8.22
N THR A 3 -10.14 -70.37 -8.26
CA THR A 3 -9.10 -69.31 -8.34
C THR A 3 -9.64 -67.92 -7.97
N ARG A 4 -8.79 -67.15 -7.27
CA ARG A 4 -8.83 -65.68 -7.12
C ARG A 4 -8.05 -65.04 -8.26
N THR A 5 -8.43 -63.84 -8.70
CA THR A 5 -7.48 -62.78 -9.13
C THR A 5 -8.12 -61.39 -9.06
N ALA A 6 -7.29 -60.42 -8.65
CA ALA A 6 -7.59 -59.05 -8.23
C ALA A 6 -7.54 -58.04 -9.41
N PRO A 7 -7.91 -56.77 -9.21
CA PRO A 7 -8.04 -55.76 -10.27
C PRO A 7 -6.71 -54.99 -10.51
N LEU A 8 -6.52 -54.55 -11.76
CA LEU A 8 -5.36 -53.76 -12.20
C LEU A 8 -5.71 -52.26 -12.15
N SER A 9 -4.95 -51.48 -11.38
CA SER A 9 -5.01 -50.02 -11.32
C SER A 9 -4.18 -49.38 -12.43
N LEU A 10 -4.74 -48.40 -13.12
CA LEU A 10 -4.04 -47.54 -14.10
C LEU A 10 -3.91 -46.13 -13.50
N LEU A 11 -2.67 -45.73 -13.23
CA LEU A 11 -2.27 -44.33 -12.99
C LEU A 11 -1.54 -43.85 -14.26
N PRO A 12 -1.83 -42.64 -14.78
CA PRO A 12 -1.04 -42.07 -15.87
C PRO A 12 0.19 -41.32 -15.33
N THR A 13 1.34 -41.59 -15.92
CA THR A 13 2.61 -40.89 -15.72
C THR A 13 2.59 -39.51 -16.40
N LEU A 14 2.81 -38.46 -15.62
CA LEU A 14 2.99 -37.08 -16.08
C LEU A 14 4.45 -36.89 -16.51
N ALA A 15 4.67 -36.61 -17.80
CA ALA A 15 5.99 -36.31 -18.35
C ALA A 15 6.26 -34.80 -18.27
N VAL A 16 7.29 -34.42 -17.50
CA VAL A 16 7.83 -33.06 -17.42
C VAL A 16 8.85 -32.87 -18.55
N LEU A 17 8.61 -31.90 -19.44
CA LEU A 17 9.57 -31.51 -20.48
C LEU A 17 10.37 -30.29 -19.99
N LEU A 18 11.64 -30.51 -19.65
CA LEU A 18 12.64 -29.46 -19.42
C LEU A 18 13.23 -29.04 -20.78
N VAL A 19 13.06 -27.77 -21.16
CA VAL A 19 13.75 -27.19 -22.32
C VAL A 19 15.04 -26.52 -21.84
N ALA A 20 16.17 -27.05 -22.29
CA ALA A 20 17.51 -26.58 -21.99
C ALA A 20 17.97 -25.49 -22.98
N CYS A 21 18.69 -24.51 -22.43
CA CYS A 21 19.42 -23.44 -23.15
C CYS A 21 20.55 -23.96 -24.05
N GLY A 22 20.76 -23.25 -25.15
CA GLY A 22 22.04 -23.14 -25.87
C GLY A 22 21.84 -22.42 -27.22
N LYS A 23 22.76 -21.65 -27.80
CA LYS A 23 24.04 -21.02 -27.43
C LYS A 23 24.48 -20.24 -28.70
N PHE A 24 25.17 -19.10 -28.52
CA PHE A 24 26.19 -18.49 -29.41
C PHE A 24 25.84 -17.98 -30.83
N VAL A 25 26.14 -16.69 -31.06
CA VAL A 25 26.75 -16.17 -32.31
C VAL A 25 27.87 -15.17 -31.94
N SER A 26 28.88 -15.12 -32.79
CA SER A 26 30.24 -14.61 -32.58
C SER A 26 30.61 -13.46 -33.54
N LEU A 27 31.44 -12.54 -33.03
CA LEU A 27 32.52 -11.73 -33.65
C LEU A 27 32.29 -10.72 -34.80
N GLY A 28 32.83 -9.52 -34.55
CA GLY A 28 33.36 -8.51 -35.50
C GLY A 28 33.14 -7.11 -34.93
N GLY A 29 34.09 -6.20 -34.69
CA GLY A 29 35.51 -6.03 -35.04
C GLY A 29 35.75 -4.54 -35.33
N GLY A 30 36.80 -3.90 -34.76
CA GLY A 30 37.38 -2.66 -35.33
C GLY A 30 37.58 -1.42 -34.43
N SER A 31 38.80 -1.31 -33.86
CA SER A 31 39.77 -0.18 -33.82
C SER A 31 39.43 1.31 -33.60
N GLY A 32 40.26 1.93 -32.74
CA GLY A 32 40.80 3.32 -32.83
C GLY A 32 40.46 4.21 -31.61
N SER A 33 41.30 4.53 -30.62
CA SER A 33 42.65 5.17 -30.52
C SER A 33 42.59 6.64 -30.02
N GLY A 34 43.34 6.94 -28.93
CA GLY A 34 43.75 8.28 -28.44
C GLY A 34 43.06 8.69 -27.13
N GLY A 35 43.68 8.84 -25.94
CA GLY A 35 45.01 9.35 -25.55
C GLY A 35 44.87 10.82 -25.10
N ALA A 36 44.68 11.17 -23.82
CA ALA A 36 45.61 11.25 -22.66
C ALA A 36 46.15 12.67 -22.37
N GLY A 37 46.13 13.06 -21.08
CA GLY A 37 46.91 14.16 -20.46
C GLY A 37 46.06 15.39 -20.06
N GLY A 38 46.14 16.01 -18.87
CA GLY A 38 46.97 15.89 -17.67
C GLY A 38 46.63 17.06 -16.72
N GLY A 39 46.75 16.89 -15.39
CA GLY A 39 46.64 17.99 -14.39
C GLY A 39 47.87 18.93 -14.39
N PRO A 40 48.14 19.77 -13.35
CA PRO A 40 47.53 19.89 -12.01
C PRO A 40 47.21 21.34 -11.53
N ASP A 41 46.62 21.43 -10.33
CA ASP A 41 46.48 22.57 -9.37
C ASP A 41 47.85 23.26 -9.05
N PRO A 42 48.01 24.52 -8.53
CA PRO A 42 47.39 25.09 -7.31
C PRO A 42 47.15 26.62 -7.23
N GLY A 43 46.47 27.09 -6.18
CA GLY A 43 46.87 28.33 -5.48
C GLY A 43 45.77 29.31 -5.03
N ASP A 44 45.47 29.28 -3.73
CA ASP A 44 44.90 30.39 -2.93
C ASP A 44 46.04 31.36 -2.50
N PRO A 45 45.80 32.65 -2.14
CA PRO A 45 45.64 32.95 -0.70
C PRO A 45 44.84 34.23 -0.28
N ALA A 46 44.27 34.15 0.95
CA ALA A 46 44.24 35.16 2.06
C ALA A 46 43.53 36.53 1.84
N SER A 47 42.98 37.28 2.82
CA SER A 47 42.62 37.20 4.26
C SER A 47 41.90 38.54 4.61
N SER A 48 40.98 38.63 5.58
CA SER A 48 41.12 39.33 6.89
C SER A 48 39.70 39.67 7.44
N SER A 49 39.26 39.11 8.57
CA SER A 49 39.25 39.59 9.98
C SER A 49 38.33 40.79 10.29
N SER A 50 37.34 40.68 11.20
CA SER A 50 37.42 40.99 12.66
C SER A 50 36.04 40.67 13.30
N SER A 51 35.93 39.78 14.30
CA SER A 51 36.05 39.93 15.78
C SER A 51 34.99 40.82 16.46
N ASP A 52 34.12 40.24 17.30
CA ASP A 52 34.22 40.40 18.76
C ASP A 52 33.27 39.50 19.58
N SER A 53 33.77 39.19 20.77
CA SER A 53 33.40 38.19 21.77
C SER A 53 32.51 38.74 22.90
N VAL A 54 31.71 37.89 23.56
CA VAL A 54 31.48 37.94 25.02
C VAL A 54 31.28 36.52 25.61
N THR A 55 32.06 36.25 26.65
CA THR A 55 32.12 35.13 27.63
C THR A 55 30.93 35.19 28.62
N THR A 56 30.48 34.12 29.32
CA THR A 56 31.16 33.52 30.50
C THR A 56 30.52 32.19 30.99
N SER A 57 31.43 31.28 31.42
CA SER A 57 31.46 30.42 32.63
C SER A 57 30.28 29.47 32.96
N SER A 58 30.40 28.15 32.84
CA SER A 58 31.08 27.15 33.69
C SER A 58 30.35 26.75 34.99
N THR A 59 29.94 25.48 35.13
CA THR A 59 30.37 24.62 36.24
C THR A 59 30.13 23.13 35.96
N THR A 60 31.01 22.34 36.55
CA THR A 60 31.34 20.91 36.47
C THR A 60 30.38 19.96 37.18
N GLY A 61 30.34 18.70 36.74
CA GLY A 61 29.83 17.56 37.53
C GLY A 61 30.04 16.21 36.82
N ILE A 62 30.98 15.42 37.32
CA ILE A 62 31.45 14.12 36.80
C ILE A 62 30.54 12.98 37.30
N GLY A 63 30.30 11.98 36.43
CA GLY A 63 30.53 10.57 36.79
C GLY A 63 29.34 9.60 36.78
N GLY A 64 29.57 8.43 36.18
CA GLY A 64 29.00 7.17 36.64
C GLY A 64 28.06 6.47 35.66
N GLY A 65 28.60 5.49 34.93
CA GLY A 65 27.82 4.60 34.06
C GLY A 65 26.90 3.64 34.82
N GLY A 66 25.90 3.15 34.09
CA GLY A 66 25.01 2.08 34.52
C GLY A 66 24.34 1.46 33.30
N SER A 67 24.75 0.24 32.99
CA SER A 67 24.13 -0.67 32.01
C SER A 67 22.69 -0.99 32.44
N GLY A 68 21.75 -1.03 31.49
CA GLY A 68 20.35 -1.37 31.76
C GLY A 68 19.52 -1.47 30.48
N THR A 69 19.45 -2.71 29.97
CA THR A 69 18.43 -3.34 29.11
C THR A 69 17.28 -2.47 28.57
N GLY A 70 17.15 -2.45 27.24
CA GLY A 70 16.06 -1.83 26.51
C GLY A 70 14.69 -2.36 26.91
N GLY A 71 13.80 -1.42 27.23
CA GLY A 71 12.37 -1.62 27.40
C GLY A 71 11.63 -0.86 26.31
N GLU A 72 10.65 -1.54 25.73
CA GLU A 72 9.62 -1.02 24.85
C GLU A 72 9.00 0.26 25.44
N GLY A 73 8.87 1.28 24.59
CA GLY A 73 8.22 2.54 24.92
C GLY A 73 7.48 3.04 23.70
N GLY A 74 6.34 2.43 23.42
CA GLY A 74 5.32 3.03 22.57
C GLY A 74 4.94 4.36 23.19
N GLY A 75 5.32 5.44 22.52
CA GLY A 75 4.85 6.77 22.87
C GLY A 75 3.39 6.84 22.51
N ASP A 76 2.53 6.84 23.54
CA ASP A 76 1.13 7.22 23.42
C ASP A 76 1.05 8.58 22.74
N VAL A 77 0.58 8.60 21.49
CA VAL A 77 -0.02 9.81 20.94
C VAL A 77 -1.48 9.75 21.37
N PRO A 78 -1.87 10.45 22.45
CA PRO A 78 -3.29 10.64 22.71
C PRO A 78 -3.89 11.32 21.48
N ASP A 79 -5.05 10.84 21.04
CA ASP A 79 -5.89 11.47 20.03
C ASP A 79 -5.99 12.97 20.32
N ALA A 80 -5.14 13.74 19.66
CA ALA A 80 -4.79 15.09 20.06
C ALA A 80 -5.90 16.01 19.58
N GLY A 81 -6.89 16.22 20.43
CA GLY A 81 -7.79 17.37 20.41
C GLY A 81 -8.43 17.63 19.05
N ILE A 82 -9.63 17.09 18.87
CA ILE A 82 -10.61 17.51 17.86
C ILE A 82 -10.91 19.00 18.06
N GLY A 83 -10.05 19.85 17.48
CA GLY A 83 -10.28 21.27 17.33
C GLY A 83 -11.09 21.46 16.06
N GLY A 84 -12.35 21.89 16.23
CA GLY A 84 -13.32 22.14 15.16
C GLY A 84 -12.76 23.06 14.07
N GLY A 85 -12.14 22.45 13.08
CA GLY A 85 -11.71 23.05 11.83
C GLY A 85 -12.36 22.26 10.71
N GLY A 86 -13.57 22.69 10.33
CA GLY A 86 -14.24 22.34 9.08
C GLY A 86 -14.18 20.87 8.67
N ASN A 87 -14.98 20.02 9.33
CA ASN A 87 -15.55 18.90 8.59
C ASN A 87 -16.22 19.50 7.33
N GLY A 88 -15.89 18.97 6.16
CA GLY A 88 -16.73 19.13 4.96
C GLY A 88 -18.11 18.47 5.10
N GLY A 89 -18.47 18.00 6.30
CA GLY A 89 -19.81 17.66 6.72
C GLY A 89 -20.19 18.47 7.94
N ASN A 90 -21.15 19.38 7.78
CA ASN A 90 -21.87 19.97 8.89
C ASN A 90 -22.41 18.82 9.77
N PRO A 91 -22.27 18.83 11.12
CA PRO A 91 -22.93 17.82 11.96
C PRO A 91 -24.44 17.95 11.79
N GLY A 92 -25.01 17.18 10.86
CA GLY A 92 -26.38 17.31 10.36
C GLY A 92 -26.58 17.09 8.85
N THR A 93 -25.52 17.00 8.04
CA THR A 93 -25.62 16.58 6.63
C THR A 93 -25.50 15.06 6.52
N SER A 94 -26.40 14.42 5.77
CA SER A 94 -26.26 13.00 5.39
C SER A 94 -24.88 12.73 4.80
N PRO A 95 -24.33 11.52 4.95
CA PRO A 95 -23.13 11.11 4.23
C PRO A 95 -23.28 11.39 2.72
N CYS A 96 -22.20 11.82 2.06
CA CYS A 96 -22.25 12.15 0.62
C CYS A 96 -22.16 10.93 -0.29
N ASP A 97 -22.02 9.76 0.32
CA ASP A 97 -21.81 8.45 -0.24
C ASP A 97 -23.01 7.51 0.00
N ASP A 98 -24.14 8.07 0.42
CA ASP A 98 -25.42 7.36 0.39
C ASP A 98 -25.75 6.91 -1.05
N ASP A 99 -26.33 5.72 -1.18
CA ASP A 99 -26.86 5.17 -2.44
C ASP A 99 -25.87 5.02 -3.62
N LEU A 100 -24.56 5.08 -3.40
CA LEU A 100 -23.58 4.79 -4.47
C LEU A 100 -23.72 3.34 -4.95
N ALA A 101 -23.67 3.13 -6.25
CA ALA A 101 -23.70 1.78 -6.83
C ALA A 101 -22.37 1.05 -6.57
N LEU A 102 -22.46 -0.27 -6.38
CA LEU A 102 -21.29 -1.13 -6.18
C LEU A 102 -20.25 -0.96 -7.31
N ASP A 103 -20.71 -0.87 -8.54
CA ASP A 103 -19.93 -0.83 -9.77
C ASP A 103 -19.91 0.57 -10.41
N ASP A 104 -20.12 1.63 -9.62
CA ASP A 104 -20.06 3.00 -10.12
C ASP A 104 -18.68 3.29 -10.73
N ALA A 105 -18.68 3.76 -11.98
CA ALA A 105 -17.49 4.03 -12.77
C ALA A 105 -17.00 5.47 -12.64
N ASP A 106 -17.75 6.38 -12.00
CA ASP A 106 -17.33 7.77 -11.82
C ASP A 106 -16.30 7.86 -10.68
N PRO A 107 -15.03 8.27 -10.95
CA PRO A 107 -14.02 8.39 -9.92
C PRO A 107 -14.37 9.43 -8.85
N PHE A 108 -15.26 10.39 -9.12
CA PHE A 108 -15.75 11.31 -8.09
C PHE A 108 -16.65 10.60 -7.07
N GLN A 109 -17.38 9.56 -7.47
CA GLN A 109 -18.16 8.75 -6.53
C GLN A 109 -17.27 7.87 -5.67
N ALA A 110 -16.18 7.34 -6.24
CA ALA A 110 -15.14 6.67 -5.47
C ALA A 110 -14.46 7.60 -4.45
N ALA A 111 -14.24 8.87 -4.80
CA ALA A 111 -13.74 9.86 -3.85
C ALA A 111 -14.77 10.15 -2.73
N ARG A 112 -16.07 10.22 -3.04
CA ARG A 112 -17.12 10.38 -2.02
C ARG A 112 -17.19 9.21 -1.05
N ALA A 113 -17.00 7.98 -1.54
CA ALA A 113 -16.94 6.75 -0.73
C ALA A 113 -15.74 6.70 0.23
N ILE A 114 -14.85 7.69 0.21
CA ILE A 114 -13.78 7.89 1.20
C ILE A 114 -13.87 9.28 1.84
N GLU A 115 -15.08 9.82 1.98
CA GLU A 115 -15.40 11.11 2.65
C GLU A 115 -14.91 12.38 1.94
N LEU A 116 -14.44 12.30 0.68
CA LEU A 116 -14.09 13.48 -0.12
C LEU A 116 -15.34 14.09 -0.78
N CYS A 117 -16.23 14.64 0.05
CA CYS A 117 -17.56 15.11 -0.35
C CYS A 117 -17.58 16.51 -0.98
N THR A 118 -16.63 17.37 -0.62
CA THR A 118 -16.65 18.79 -0.99
C THR A 118 -15.84 19.00 -2.27
N LEU A 119 -16.47 19.51 -3.32
CA LEU A 119 -15.76 19.97 -4.51
C LEU A 119 -15.10 21.33 -4.25
N ALA A 120 -13.90 21.51 -4.76
CA ALA A 120 -13.18 22.77 -4.71
C ALA A 120 -13.75 23.73 -5.78
N GLU A 121 -14.54 24.71 -5.34
CA GLU A 121 -15.12 25.74 -6.22
C GLU A 121 -14.26 27.02 -6.24
N GLY A 122 -13.90 27.47 -7.45
CA GLY A 122 -13.14 28.71 -7.64
C GLY A 122 -11.65 28.61 -7.26
N PRO A 123 -10.93 29.75 -7.33
CA PRO A 123 -9.47 29.77 -7.19
C PRO A 123 -8.97 29.40 -5.80
N ASP A 124 -9.80 29.57 -4.76
CA ASP A 124 -9.42 29.35 -3.36
C ASP A 124 -10.30 28.31 -2.63
N GLY A 125 -11.30 27.73 -3.29
CA GLY A 125 -12.17 26.71 -2.70
C GLY A 125 -11.39 25.45 -2.31
N ALA A 126 -11.55 24.99 -1.08
CA ALA A 126 -10.95 23.75 -0.60
C ALA A 126 -11.78 22.52 -0.99
N GLY A 127 -11.15 21.35 -1.02
CA GLY A 127 -11.81 20.09 -1.35
C GLY A 127 -11.23 19.41 -2.58
N LEU A 128 -12.03 18.53 -3.18
CA LEU A 128 -11.70 17.74 -4.37
C LEU A 128 -11.73 18.61 -5.63
N LEU A 129 -10.58 18.73 -6.28
CA LEU A 129 -10.43 19.38 -7.57
C LEU A 129 -10.66 18.38 -8.71
N GLU A 130 -10.13 17.17 -8.55
CA GLU A 130 -10.15 16.17 -9.60
C GLU A 130 -10.08 14.76 -9.01
N ALA A 131 -10.75 13.80 -9.65
CA ALA A 131 -10.61 12.37 -9.40
C ALA A 131 -10.47 11.64 -10.73
N ARG A 132 -9.54 10.69 -10.82
CA ARG A 132 -9.26 9.89 -12.02
C ARG A 132 -8.99 8.43 -11.70
N TRP A 133 -9.46 7.56 -12.58
CA TRP A 133 -8.98 6.19 -12.69
C TRP A 133 -7.70 6.15 -13.51
N VAL A 134 -6.64 5.60 -12.93
CA VAL A 134 -5.32 5.47 -13.57
C VAL A 134 -4.69 4.12 -13.26
N LEU A 135 -3.61 3.78 -13.95
CA LEU A 135 -2.74 2.68 -13.52
C LEU A 135 -1.87 3.11 -12.33
N PRO A 136 -1.29 2.18 -11.55
CA PRO A 136 -0.44 2.53 -10.40
C PRO A 136 0.74 3.46 -10.72
N ASP A 137 1.31 3.37 -11.92
CA ASP A 137 2.34 4.29 -12.42
C ASP A 137 1.82 5.68 -12.84
N GLY A 138 0.50 5.85 -12.91
CA GLY A 138 -0.18 7.10 -13.27
C GLY A 138 -0.51 7.23 -14.74
N THR A 139 -0.21 6.21 -15.53
CA THR A 139 -0.60 6.16 -16.94
C THR A 139 -2.08 5.87 -17.10
N SER A 140 -2.62 6.18 -18.28
CA SER A 140 -4.01 5.88 -18.63
C SER A 140 -4.24 4.38 -18.77
N ILE A 141 -5.47 3.95 -18.53
CA ILE A 141 -5.94 2.58 -18.77
C ILE A 141 -5.60 2.16 -20.22
N PRO A 142 -5.02 0.97 -20.46
CA PRO A 142 -4.72 0.50 -21.81
C PRO A 142 -5.99 0.34 -22.65
N SER A 143 -5.92 0.75 -23.93
CA SER A 143 -7.07 0.68 -24.84
C SER A 143 -7.57 -0.77 -24.99
N GLY A 144 -8.88 -0.97 -24.81
CA GLY A 144 -9.52 -2.29 -24.95
C GLY A 144 -9.62 -3.10 -23.65
N TYR A 145 -9.15 -2.54 -22.52
CA TYR A 145 -9.19 -3.18 -21.21
C TYR A 145 -10.16 -2.51 -20.22
N ASP A 146 -10.99 -1.57 -20.68
CA ASP A 146 -11.88 -0.77 -19.83
C ASP A 146 -12.81 -1.62 -18.96
N MET A 147 -13.38 -2.69 -19.51
CA MET A 147 -14.29 -3.59 -18.77
C MET A 147 -13.55 -4.42 -17.72
N GLN A 148 -12.34 -4.90 -18.06
CA GLN A 148 -11.51 -5.69 -17.15
C GLN A 148 -10.97 -4.81 -16.02
N TYR A 149 -10.54 -3.59 -16.36
CA TYR A 149 -10.11 -2.58 -15.40
C TYR A 149 -11.24 -2.21 -14.44
N ALA A 150 -12.47 -2.00 -14.95
CA ALA A 150 -13.62 -1.61 -14.13
C ALA A 150 -14.01 -2.65 -13.07
N LEU A 151 -13.74 -3.94 -13.30
CA LEU A 151 -13.91 -4.97 -12.27
C LEU A 151 -12.88 -4.86 -11.13
N GLY A 152 -11.79 -4.12 -11.32
CA GLY A 152 -10.77 -3.87 -10.30
C GLY A 152 -11.18 -2.89 -9.21
N HIS A 153 -12.33 -2.22 -9.31
CA HIS A 153 -12.81 -1.34 -8.25
C HIS A 153 -14.27 -1.57 -7.89
N GLY A 154 -14.66 -1.18 -6.68
CA GLY A 154 -16.04 -1.24 -6.21
C GLY A 154 -16.29 -0.39 -4.97
N LEU A 155 -17.56 -0.05 -4.71
CA LEU A 155 -17.99 0.77 -3.58
C LEU A 155 -18.85 -0.07 -2.64
N TYR A 156 -18.28 -0.46 -1.50
CA TYR A 156 -18.86 -1.46 -0.60
C TYR A 156 -19.60 -0.83 0.58
N ASP A 157 -20.77 -1.36 0.95
CA ASP A 157 -21.42 -1.11 2.26
C ASP A 157 -20.87 -1.99 3.41
N GLY A 158 -19.94 -2.87 3.08
CA GLY A 158 -19.29 -3.82 3.97
C GLY A 158 -18.48 -4.82 3.18
N PHE A 159 -17.54 -5.51 3.81
CA PHE A 159 -16.75 -6.57 3.17
C PHE A 159 -16.85 -7.83 4.03
N GLY A 160 -17.79 -8.71 3.66
CA GLY A 160 -18.29 -9.72 4.57
C GLY A 160 -19.11 -9.10 5.73
N PRO A 161 -19.50 -9.90 6.74
CA PRO A 161 -20.35 -9.44 7.85
C PRO A 161 -19.59 -8.69 8.95
N ASN A 162 -18.25 -8.74 8.94
CA ASN A 162 -17.40 -8.28 10.05
C ASN A 162 -16.55 -7.04 9.72
N VAL A 163 -16.64 -6.53 8.49
CA VAL A 163 -15.85 -5.38 8.04
C VAL A 163 -16.83 -4.36 7.48
N LEU A 164 -17.07 -3.31 8.26
CA LEU A 164 -17.99 -2.24 7.91
C LEU A 164 -17.20 -0.97 7.55
N PRO A 165 -17.82 -0.03 6.81
CA PRO A 165 -17.27 1.29 6.61
C PRO A 165 -16.89 1.96 7.94
N ARG A 166 -15.79 2.69 7.93
CA ARG A 166 -15.19 3.44 9.05
C ARG A 166 -15.81 4.82 9.19
N ALA A 167 -16.30 5.38 8.09
CA ALA A 167 -17.21 6.52 8.05
C ALA A 167 -18.26 6.30 6.95
N GLY A 168 -19.21 7.22 6.84
CA GLY A 168 -20.22 7.19 5.79
C GLY A 168 -21.07 5.92 5.73
N LYS A 169 -21.40 5.51 4.50
CA LYS A 169 -22.14 4.29 4.15
C LYS A 169 -21.39 3.38 3.19
N ARG A 170 -20.34 3.89 2.56
CA ARG A 170 -19.55 3.20 1.54
C ARG A 170 -18.07 3.29 1.90
N MET A 171 -17.32 2.35 1.37
CA MET A 171 -15.86 2.38 1.33
C MET A 171 -15.39 1.97 -0.06
N LEU A 172 -14.25 2.50 -0.48
CA LEU A 172 -13.64 2.14 -1.75
C LEU A 172 -12.89 0.82 -1.64
N ALA A 173 -13.12 -0.09 -2.58
CA ALA A 173 -12.28 -1.25 -2.81
C ALA A 173 -11.50 -1.10 -4.09
N LEU A 174 -10.19 -1.31 -4.01
CA LEU A 174 -9.27 -1.44 -5.14
C LEU A 174 -8.70 -2.86 -5.11
N SER A 175 -8.81 -3.62 -6.19
CA SER A 175 -8.32 -4.99 -6.30
C SER A 175 -7.44 -5.18 -7.53
N SER A 176 -6.36 -5.95 -7.40
CA SER A 176 -5.56 -6.38 -8.54
C SER A 176 -6.32 -7.40 -9.41
N GLY A 177 -7.22 -8.20 -8.82
CA GLY A 177 -8.24 -8.95 -9.54
C GLY A 177 -9.62 -8.31 -9.54
N ALA A 178 -10.64 -9.07 -9.11
CA ALA A 178 -12.02 -8.61 -9.09
C ALA A 178 -12.42 -8.03 -7.71
N ALA A 179 -12.76 -6.75 -7.67
CA ALA A 179 -13.36 -6.08 -6.52
C ALA A 179 -14.85 -6.43 -6.40
N ARG A 180 -15.15 -7.72 -6.21
CA ARG A 180 -16.49 -8.25 -5.97
C ARG A 180 -16.45 -9.27 -4.83
N ARG A 181 -17.53 -9.34 -4.06
CA ARG A 181 -17.74 -10.29 -2.95
C ARG A 181 -18.45 -11.56 -3.44
N PRO A 182 -18.34 -12.69 -2.71
CA PRO A 182 -19.13 -13.88 -3.02
C PRO A 182 -20.63 -13.57 -3.17
N GLY A 183 -21.21 -13.98 -4.31
CA GLY A 183 -22.62 -13.74 -4.63
C GLY A 183 -22.89 -12.48 -5.45
N GLU A 184 -21.89 -11.61 -5.66
CA GLU A 184 -22.02 -10.44 -6.53
C GLU A 184 -21.73 -10.76 -8.00
N THR A 185 -22.32 -9.98 -8.91
CA THR A 185 -22.06 -10.11 -10.34
C THR A 185 -20.60 -9.73 -10.63
N GLY A 186 -19.89 -10.60 -11.35
CA GLY A 186 -18.46 -10.42 -11.64
C GLY A 186 -17.53 -10.97 -10.57
N TYR A 187 -18.04 -11.64 -9.53
CA TYR A 187 -17.20 -12.32 -8.54
C TYR A 187 -16.28 -13.36 -9.18
N GLN A 188 -15.00 -13.28 -8.84
CA GLN A 188 -13.98 -14.29 -9.05
C GLN A 188 -13.27 -14.50 -7.72
N ALA A 189 -12.95 -15.74 -7.38
CA ALA A 189 -12.31 -16.04 -6.11
C ALA A 189 -10.86 -15.51 -6.12
N PRO A 190 -10.39 -14.83 -5.06
CA PRO A 190 -9.01 -14.34 -5.00
C PRO A 190 -7.96 -15.45 -5.16
N PHE A 191 -8.29 -16.67 -4.74
CA PHE A 191 -7.47 -17.86 -4.97
C PHE A 191 -7.77 -18.46 -6.36
N GLY A 192 -6.80 -18.36 -7.27
CA GLY A 192 -6.97 -18.66 -8.71
C GLY A 192 -7.23 -17.40 -9.54
N GLY A 193 -7.67 -16.33 -8.88
CA GLY A 193 -7.59 -14.94 -9.31
C GLY A 193 -8.47 -14.53 -10.48
N TYR A 194 -8.39 -13.25 -10.82
CA TYR A 194 -8.94 -12.67 -12.03
C TYR A 194 -7.88 -11.84 -12.76
N ALA A 195 -7.20 -12.48 -13.70
CA ALA A 195 -6.26 -11.79 -14.57
C ALA A 195 -7.00 -10.82 -15.51
N LYS A 196 -6.79 -9.51 -15.33
CA LYS A 196 -7.31 -8.46 -16.22
C LYS A 196 -6.56 -8.44 -17.56
N GLY A 197 -5.34 -8.96 -17.58
CA GLY A 197 -4.57 -9.25 -18.79
C GLY A 197 -3.72 -8.09 -19.28
N TYR A 198 -3.33 -7.16 -18.40
CA TYR A 198 -2.42 -6.07 -18.74
C TYR A 198 -1.26 -5.93 -17.73
N GLN A 199 -0.18 -5.30 -18.18
CA GLN A 199 0.96 -4.92 -17.37
C GLN A 199 1.09 -3.40 -17.34
N HIS A 200 1.78 -2.88 -16.35
CA HIS A 200 2.12 -1.46 -16.24
C HIS A 200 3.51 -1.29 -15.62
N ALA A 201 4.11 -0.10 -15.71
CA ALA A 201 5.38 0.12 -15.03
C ALA A 201 5.16 0.09 -13.50
N ALA A 202 6.22 -0.19 -12.75
CA ALA A 202 6.16 0.02 -11.31
C ALA A 202 5.97 1.52 -11.02
N PRO A 203 5.22 1.89 -9.96
CA PRO A 203 5.14 3.27 -9.53
C PRO A 203 6.54 3.85 -9.27
N THR A 204 6.69 5.17 -9.38
CA THR A 204 7.97 5.84 -9.13
C THR A 204 8.52 5.45 -7.76
N GLY A 205 9.78 5.00 -7.73
CA GLY A 205 10.44 4.52 -6.50
C GLY A 205 10.24 3.03 -6.21
N PHE A 206 9.54 2.28 -7.07
CA PHE A 206 9.31 0.83 -6.96
C PHE A 206 9.94 0.05 -8.13
N PRO A 207 10.15 -1.27 -7.99
CA PRO A 207 9.99 -2.09 -6.78
C PRO A 207 10.99 -1.69 -5.68
N LYS A 208 10.60 -1.91 -4.41
CA LYS A 208 11.46 -1.62 -3.26
C LYS A 208 11.85 -2.92 -2.53
N PRO A 209 13.09 -3.03 -2.04
CA PRO A 209 13.44 -4.09 -1.12
C PRO A 209 12.54 -4.04 0.13
N SER A 210 12.06 -5.19 0.57
CA SER A 210 11.41 -5.32 1.88
C SER A 210 12.49 -5.61 2.93
N PRO A 211 12.69 -4.75 3.94
CA PRO A 211 13.61 -5.04 5.06
C PRO A 211 13.33 -6.39 5.74
N ALA A 212 12.06 -6.81 5.77
CA ALA A 212 11.67 -8.10 6.32
C ALA A 212 12.04 -9.30 5.43
N CYS A 213 12.42 -9.10 4.17
CA CYS A 213 12.84 -10.14 3.23
C CYS A 213 14.13 -9.74 2.47
N PRO A 214 15.30 -9.76 3.13
CA PRO A 214 16.55 -9.33 2.50
C PRO A 214 16.87 -10.13 1.22
N GLY A 215 17.24 -9.42 0.16
CA GLY A 215 17.62 -10.02 -1.13
C GLY A 215 16.44 -10.41 -2.02
N VAL A 216 15.19 -10.15 -1.59
CA VAL A 216 13.99 -10.36 -2.40
C VAL A 216 13.52 -9.00 -2.94
N LEU A 217 13.26 -8.96 -4.24
CA LEU A 217 12.66 -7.81 -4.93
C LEU A 217 11.46 -8.32 -5.72
N THR A 218 10.34 -7.62 -5.64
CA THR A 218 9.12 -8.01 -6.32
C THR A 218 9.24 -7.87 -7.84
N GLY A 219 8.46 -8.66 -8.57
CA GLY A 219 8.51 -8.75 -10.02
C GLY A 219 7.78 -7.62 -10.76
N GLN A 220 7.66 -7.80 -12.08
CA GLN A 220 6.89 -6.94 -12.98
C GLN A 220 5.45 -6.78 -12.48
N PRO A 221 4.89 -5.56 -12.39
CA PRO A 221 3.49 -5.37 -12.01
C PRO A 221 2.48 -5.78 -13.09
N TYR A 222 1.37 -6.36 -12.64
CA TYR A 222 0.21 -6.76 -13.45
C TYR A 222 -1.08 -6.21 -12.86
N ASP A 223 -2.07 -6.03 -13.73
CA ASP A 223 -3.49 -5.88 -13.40
C ASP A 223 -3.83 -4.81 -12.35
N GLY A 224 -2.94 -3.83 -12.18
CA GLY A 224 -3.10 -2.77 -11.21
C GLY A 224 -4.25 -1.82 -11.49
N VAL A 225 -4.79 -1.25 -10.42
CA VAL A 225 -5.88 -0.27 -10.41
C VAL A 225 -5.53 0.83 -9.42
N ALA A 226 -5.91 2.08 -9.73
CA ALA A 226 -5.65 3.19 -8.85
C ALA A 226 -6.71 4.28 -8.96
N LEU A 227 -7.10 4.82 -7.80
CA LEU A 227 -7.80 6.10 -7.70
C LEU A 227 -6.77 7.19 -7.43
N GLU A 228 -6.71 8.18 -8.32
CA GLU A 228 -5.94 9.40 -8.11
C GLU A 228 -6.85 10.59 -7.85
N VAL A 229 -6.65 11.26 -6.72
CA VAL A 229 -7.38 12.47 -6.34
C VAL A 229 -6.45 13.65 -6.23
N THR A 230 -6.83 14.78 -6.84
CA THR A 230 -6.18 16.08 -6.62
C THR A 230 -7.07 16.91 -5.70
N LEU A 231 -6.47 17.39 -4.62
CA LEU A 231 -7.15 18.06 -3.50
C LEU A 231 -6.53 19.42 -3.24
N ARG A 232 -7.35 20.38 -2.81
CA ARG A 232 -6.89 21.60 -2.14
C ARG A 232 -7.20 21.50 -0.65
N ALA A 233 -6.16 21.51 0.19
CA ALA A 233 -6.32 21.43 1.64
C ALA A 233 -7.09 22.66 2.17
N PRO A 234 -8.08 22.48 3.09
CA PRO A 234 -8.71 23.59 3.78
C PRO A 234 -7.70 24.46 4.54
N ILE A 235 -7.98 25.77 4.63
CA ILE A 235 -7.18 26.67 5.47
C ILE A 235 -7.21 26.20 6.93
N GLY A 236 -6.05 26.21 7.59
CA GLY A 236 -5.90 25.73 8.97
C GLY A 236 -5.59 24.23 9.09
N THR A 237 -5.56 23.50 7.97
CA THR A 237 -5.09 22.10 7.93
C THR A 237 -3.58 22.04 8.16
N VAL A 238 -3.14 21.08 8.98
CA VAL A 238 -1.74 20.71 9.20
C VAL A 238 -1.40 19.31 8.65
N GLY A 239 -2.40 18.50 8.31
CA GLY A 239 -2.24 17.21 7.64
C GLY A 239 -3.55 16.54 7.27
N PHE A 240 -3.47 15.28 6.88
CA PHE A 240 -4.64 14.44 6.66
C PHE A 240 -4.36 13.01 7.12
N ALA A 241 -5.43 12.24 7.25
CA ALA A 241 -5.38 10.81 7.53
C ALA A 241 -6.41 10.07 6.69
N PHE A 242 -6.17 8.79 6.41
CA PHE A 242 -7.15 7.87 5.85
C PHE A 242 -7.00 6.49 6.48
N ALA A 243 -8.05 5.71 6.47
CA ALA A 243 -8.05 4.32 6.89
C ALA A 243 -7.94 3.39 5.68
N PHE A 244 -7.28 2.25 5.86
CA PHE A 244 -7.28 1.19 4.86
C PHE A 244 -7.17 -0.20 5.49
N ASN A 245 -7.57 -1.24 4.76
CA ASN A 245 -7.43 -2.64 5.15
C ASN A 245 -7.05 -3.47 3.92
N TYR A 246 -5.85 -4.06 3.94
CA TYR A 246 -5.28 -4.81 2.83
C TYR A 246 -5.50 -6.30 3.03
N TYR A 247 -6.00 -6.99 2.00
CA TYR A 247 -6.22 -8.42 1.92
C TYR A 247 -5.37 -9.01 0.81
N THR A 248 -4.87 -10.24 1.01
CA THR A 248 -4.05 -10.93 0.01
C THR A 248 -4.25 -12.44 0.05
N ALA A 249 -4.33 -13.04 -1.15
CA ALA A 249 -4.38 -14.49 -1.33
C ALA A 249 -2.97 -15.12 -1.34
N GLU A 250 -1.91 -14.31 -1.34
CA GLU A 250 -0.50 -14.75 -1.33
C GLU A 250 -0.08 -15.41 0.00
N PHE A 251 -0.77 -15.09 1.10
CA PHE A 251 -0.46 -15.66 2.41
C PHE A 251 -1.02 -17.08 2.54
N PRO A 252 -0.31 -18.04 3.15
CA PRO A 252 1.07 -17.95 3.66
C PRO A 252 2.14 -18.30 2.63
N SER A 253 1.73 -18.82 1.47
CA SER A 253 2.62 -19.55 0.55
C SER A 253 3.74 -18.71 -0.06
N PHE A 254 3.51 -17.42 -0.24
CA PHE A 254 4.39 -16.57 -1.03
C PHE A 254 5.12 -15.50 -0.23
N VAL A 255 5.10 -15.57 1.11
CA VAL A 255 5.91 -14.69 1.96
C VAL A 255 7.39 -14.73 1.55
N CYS A 256 8.00 -13.55 1.40
CA CYS A 256 9.36 -13.37 0.91
C CYS A 256 9.61 -13.97 -0.47
N SER A 257 8.68 -13.74 -1.40
CA SER A 257 8.85 -14.13 -2.81
C SER A 257 8.75 -12.93 -3.75
N THR A 258 8.98 -13.17 -5.04
CA THR A 258 8.84 -12.15 -6.08
C THR A 258 7.37 -11.82 -6.40
N PHE A 259 6.43 -12.60 -5.88
CA PHE A 259 5.00 -12.55 -6.22
C PHE A 259 4.19 -11.60 -5.33
N ASN A 260 4.85 -10.82 -4.50
CA ASN A 260 4.16 -10.11 -3.42
C ASN A 260 3.50 -8.83 -3.92
N ASP A 261 2.20 -8.95 -4.16
CA ASP A 261 1.28 -7.84 -4.40
C ASP A 261 1.45 -6.75 -3.36
N ALA A 262 1.16 -5.53 -3.79
CA ALA A 262 1.38 -4.35 -2.97
C ALA A 262 0.21 -3.38 -3.04
N PHE A 263 -0.10 -2.79 -1.89
CA PHE A 263 -0.82 -1.53 -1.80
C PHE A 263 0.17 -0.39 -1.57
N VAL A 264 -0.02 0.70 -2.31
CA VAL A 264 0.75 1.94 -2.15
C VAL A 264 -0.20 3.14 -2.12
N ALA A 265 0.15 4.12 -1.30
CA ALA A 265 -0.50 5.43 -1.30
C ALA A 265 0.57 6.47 -1.60
N LEU A 266 0.50 7.10 -2.78
CA LEU A 266 1.53 7.99 -3.29
C LEU A 266 1.09 9.45 -3.14
N LEU A 267 1.82 10.25 -2.38
CA LEU A 267 1.56 11.66 -2.13
C LEU A 267 2.50 12.53 -2.98
N SER A 268 1.92 13.39 -3.81
CA SER A 268 2.65 14.37 -4.63
C SER A 268 2.20 15.80 -4.33
N PRO A 269 3.11 16.75 -4.05
CA PRO A 269 4.57 16.56 -3.98
C PRO A 269 4.97 15.68 -2.79
N THR A 270 6.16 15.06 -2.89
CA THR A 270 6.74 14.22 -1.84
C THR A 270 6.74 14.97 -0.50
N PRO A 271 6.18 14.39 0.59
CA PRO A 271 6.12 15.06 1.87
C PRO A 271 7.51 15.20 2.51
N PRO A 272 7.73 16.23 3.35
CA PRO A 272 9.01 16.43 4.04
C PRO A 272 9.43 15.19 4.84
N GLY A 273 10.71 14.84 4.76
CA GLY A 273 11.28 13.70 5.49
C GLY A 273 11.09 12.34 4.80
N GLN A 274 10.38 12.28 3.67
CA GLN A 274 10.30 11.07 2.85
C GLN A 274 11.31 11.12 1.69
N THR A 275 11.80 9.95 1.32
CA THR A 275 12.72 9.77 0.17
C THR A 275 11.98 9.51 -1.14
N ASP A 276 10.68 9.25 -1.06
CA ASP A 276 9.80 8.92 -2.17
C ASP A 276 8.34 9.21 -1.79
N ASP A 277 7.43 9.04 -2.75
CA ASP A 277 6.04 9.48 -2.62
C ASP A 277 5.18 8.55 -1.76
N ASN A 278 5.63 7.33 -1.41
CA ASN A 278 4.78 6.38 -0.69
C ASN A 278 4.63 6.73 0.79
N ILE A 279 3.40 6.91 1.24
CA ILE A 279 3.07 7.25 2.63
C ILE A 279 2.49 6.09 3.45
N SER A 280 2.28 4.91 2.84
CA SER A 280 1.78 3.72 3.54
C SER A 280 2.82 2.60 3.58
N PHE A 281 3.36 2.33 4.78
CA PHE A 281 4.39 1.33 5.05
C PHE A 281 4.41 0.99 6.55
N ASP A 282 4.95 -0.15 6.97
CA ASP A 282 5.09 -0.43 8.40
C ASP A 282 6.24 0.32 9.08
N GLY A 283 6.30 0.27 10.41
CA GLY A 283 7.36 0.91 11.18
C GLY A 283 8.80 0.42 10.87
N GLN A 284 8.97 -0.63 10.07
CA GLN A 284 10.27 -1.10 9.59
C GLN A 284 10.55 -0.67 8.14
N GLY A 285 9.64 0.05 7.49
CA GLY A 285 9.76 0.50 6.10
C GLY A 285 9.33 -0.55 5.07
N ASN A 286 8.66 -1.64 5.46
CA ASN A 286 8.09 -2.56 4.48
C ASN A 286 6.84 -1.94 3.84
N VAL A 287 6.76 -2.04 2.52
CA VAL A 287 5.55 -1.75 1.75
C VAL A 287 4.39 -2.61 2.26
N ILE A 288 3.17 -2.07 2.21
CA ILE A 288 1.96 -2.84 2.53
C ILE A 288 1.83 -3.97 1.50
N SER A 289 2.09 -5.20 1.97
CA SER A 289 2.14 -6.43 1.19
C SER A 289 2.05 -7.62 2.16
N VAL A 290 2.09 -8.84 1.66
CA VAL A 290 2.15 -10.06 2.48
C VAL A 290 3.35 -10.10 3.47
N ASN A 291 4.40 -9.31 3.20
CA ASN A 291 5.62 -9.27 4.02
C ASN A 291 5.54 -8.32 5.22
N ASN A 292 4.49 -7.51 5.29
CA ASN A 292 4.34 -6.45 6.27
C ASN A 292 3.95 -7.01 7.66
N VAL A 293 4.42 -6.38 8.74
CA VAL A 293 4.11 -6.80 10.12
C VAL A 293 2.64 -6.68 10.51
N PHE A 294 1.86 -5.88 9.80
CA PHE A 294 0.45 -5.66 10.11
C PHE A 294 -0.47 -6.80 9.69
N LEU A 295 0.04 -7.85 9.01
CA LEU A 295 -0.75 -9.00 8.58
C LEU A 295 -1.17 -9.87 9.79
N GLU A 296 -2.23 -9.46 10.47
CA GLU A 296 -2.69 -10.04 11.74
C GLU A 296 -4.10 -10.65 11.68
N VAL A 297 -4.85 -10.41 10.60
CA VAL A 297 -6.09 -11.14 10.32
C VAL A 297 -5.72 -12.34 9.46
N CYS A 298 -5.41 -13.48 10.06
CA CYS A 298 -4.98 -14.67 9.34
C CYS A 298 -5.29 -15.96 10.08
N THR A 299 -5.22 -17.07 9.34
CA THR A 299 -5.22 -18.42 9.89
C THR A 299 -4.30 -19.31 9.05
N CYS A 300 -3.92 -20.45 9.61
CA CYS A 300 -3.09 -21.46 8.95
C CYS A 300 -3.48 -22.84 9.49
N GLN A 301 -3.03 -23.87 8.78
CA GLN A 301 -3.41 -25.27 9.03
C GLN A 301 -3.19 -25.72 10.49
N ASP A 302 -2.10 -25.28 11.12
CA ASP A 302 -1.73 -25.66 12.49
C ASP A 302 -2.26 -24.68 13.56
N GLY A 303 -3.01 -23.66 13.15
CA GLY A 303 -3.47 -22.57 14.01
C GLY A 303 -2.38 -21.51 14.28
N PRO A 304 -2.77 -20.34 14.81
CA PRO A 304 -1.82 -19.27 15.10
C PRO A 304 -0.92 -19.60 16.31
N PRO A 305 0.34 -19.10 16.35
CA PRO A 305 0.96 -18.23 15.35
C PRO A 305 1.35 -19.00 14.08
N CYS A 306 1.16 -18.39 12.92
CA CYS A 306 1.47 -18.98 11.63
C CYS A 306 2.93 -18.80 11.26
N THR A 307 3.54 -19.83 10.68
CA THR A 307 4.93 -19.76 10.18
C THR A 307 4.93 -19.74 8.65
N ALA A 308 5.49 -18.70 8.05
CA ALA A 308 5.50 -18.49 6.61
C ALA A 308 6.76 -17.71 6.19
N GLY A 309 7.43 -18.15 5.11
CA GLY A 309 8.63 -17.47 4.60
C GLY A 309 9.75 -17.27 5.64
N GLY A 310 9.87 -18.19 6.61
CA GLY A 310 10.85 -18.08 7.71
C GLY A 310 10.47 -17.08 8.82
N LYS A 311 9.25 -16.54 8.79
CA LYS A 311 8.72 -15.58 9.77
C LYS A 311 7.59 -16.19 10.58
N VAL A 312 7.33 -15.59 11.73
CA VAL A 312 6.21 -15.91 12.62
C VAL A 312 5.19 -14.78 12.57
N TYR A 313 3.94 -15.12 12.25
CA TYR A 313 2.80 -14.23 12.19
C TYR A 313 1.88 -14.54 13.36
N PRO A 314 1.71 -13.62 14.33
CA PRO A 314 0.85 -13.86 15.49
C PRO A 314 -0.61 -14.16 15.13
N CYS A 315 -1.09 -13.62 14.00
CA CYS A 315 -2.50 -13.60 13.63
C CYS A 315 -3.41 -13.19 14.80
N SER A 316 -2.99 -12.14 15.52
CA SER A 316 -3.57 -11.69 16.79
C SER A 316 -5.03 -11.22 16.65
N LEU A 317 -5.46 -10.85 15.45
CA LEU A 317 -6.83 -10.46 15.14
C LEU A 317 -7.73 -11.65 14.70
N GLY A 318 -7.16 -12.86 14.61
CA GLY A 318 -7.87 -14.07 14.19
C GLY A 318 -8.32 -14.02 12.72
N ALA A 319 -9.32 -14.83 12.37
CA ALA A 319 -9.79 -14.97 10.98
C ALA A 319 -11.23 -14.47 10.74
N SER A 320 -11.90 -13.93 11.76
CA SER A 320 -13.31 -13.53 11.65
C SER A 320 -13.55 -12.48 10.57
N ALA A 321 -12.63 -11.53 10.40
CA ALA A 321 -12.70 -10.49 9.38
C ALA A 321 -12.39 -10.99 7.94
N LEU A 322 -12.12 -12.28 7.75
CA LEU A 322 -12.06 -12.92 6.43
C LEU A 322 -13.42 -13.47 5.99
N ALA A 323 -14.32 -13.79 6.93
CA ALA A 323 -15.57 -14.49 6.64
C ALA A 323 -16.42 -13.73 5.61
N GLY A 324 -16.92 -14.43 4.59
CA GLY A 324 -17.79 -13.87 3.55
C GLY A 324 -17.13 -12.83 2.64
N THR A 325 -15.80 -12.72 2.66
CA THR A 325 -15.06 -11.78 1.80
C THR A 325 -14.56 -12.44 0.50
N GLY A 326 -14.54 -13.77 0.44
CA GLY A 326 -13.83 -14.53 -0.59
C GLY A 326 -12.41 -14.92 -0.14
N TYR A 327 -11.81 -14.16 0.78
CA TYR A 327 -10.53 -14.49 1.40
C TYR A 327 -10.69 -15.50 2.56
N ASP A 328 -11.89 -15.92 2.93
CA ASP A 328 -12.14 -17.04 3.83
C ASP A 328 -12.02 -18.41 3.17
N THR A 329 -11.63 -18.45 1.89
CA THR A 329 -11.52 -19.67 1.10
C THR A 329 -10.06 -19.97 0.72
N GLY A 330 -9.72 -21.25 0.54
CA GLY A 330 -8.38 -21.67 0.09
C GLY A 330 -7.47 -22.23 1.19
N GLN A 331 -6.17 -22.33 0.88
CA GLN A 331 -5.13 -22.92 1.75
C GLN A 331 -4.54 -21.91 2.77
N GLY A 332 -5.22 -20.78 2.98
CA GLY A 332 -4.77 -19.65 3.77
C GLY A 332 -4.84 -18.36 2.95
N THR A 333 -5.17 -17.26 3.62
CA THR A 333 -5.10 -15.88 3.14
C THR A 333 -4.78 -15.00 4.34
N GLY A 334 -4.49 -13.72 4.12
CA GLY A 334 -4.24 -12.79 5.19
C GLY A 334 -4.80 -11.41 4.91
N ALA A 335 -5.07 -10.68 5.98
CA ALA A 335 -5.36 -9.26 5.90
C ALA A 335 -4.69 -8.49 7.03
N THR A 336 -4.53 -7.19 6.83
CA THR A 336 -3.94 -6.32 7.83
C THR A 336 -4.90 -6.00 8.97
N GLY A 337 -6.20 -6.09 8.73
CA GLY A 337 -7.18 -5.34 9.51
C GLY A 337 -7.06 -3.84 9.22
N TRP A 338 -7.93 -3.03 9.83
CA TRP A 338 -7.90 -1.59 9.63
C TRP A 338 -6.61 -0.98 10.19
N LEU A 339 -5.93 -0.22 9.33
CA LEU A 339 -4.79 0.64 9.61
C LEU A 339 -5.17 2.09 9.31
N THR A 340 -4.39 3.04 9.81
CA THR A 340 -4.49 4.45 9.48
C THR A 340 -3.15 4.94 9.00
N THR A 341 -3.14 5.64 7.86
CA THR A 341 -1.99 6.43 7.41
C THR A 341 -2.26 7.90 7.69
N THR A 342 -1.25 8.61 8.20
CA THR A 342 -1.23 10.07 8.36
C THR A 342 -0.15 10.67 7.48
N ALA A 343 -0.33 11.92 7.05
CA ALA A 343 0.70 12.68 6.36
C ALA A 343 0.57 14.20 6.62
N PRO A 344 1.69 14.94 6.69
CA PRO A 344 1.67 16.39 6.80
C PRO A 344 1.17 17.04 5.52
N MET A 345 0.36 18.09 5.66
CA MET A 345 -0.13 18.90 4.54
C MET A 345 -0.51 20.30 5.03
N GLN A 346 0.04 21.32 4.39
CA GLN A 346 -0.27 22.70 4.74
C GLN A 346 -1.60 23.14 4.10
N GLY A 347 -2.47 23.78 4.88
CA GLY A 347 -3.71 24.38 4.40
C GLY A 347 -3.50 25.33 3.20
N GLY A 348 -4.45 25.31 2.27
CA GLY A 348 -4.43 26.07 1.02
C GLY A 348 -3.56 25.49 -0.08
N LYS A 349 -2.76 24.44 0.18
CA LYS A 349 -1.95 23.78 -0.84
C LYS A 349 -2.78 22.81 -1.68
N THR A 350 -2.44 22.74 -2.97
CA THR A 350 -2.91 21.68 -3.86
C THR A 350 -1.92 20.53 -3.84
N PHE A 351 -2.42 19.31 -3.77
CA PHE A 351 -1.65 18.08 -3.76
C PHE A 351 -2.45 16.95 -4.41
N THR A 352 -1.77 15.85 -4.72
CA THR A 352 -2.37 14.63 -5.27
C THR A 352 -2.09 13.46 -4.34
N VAL A 353 -3.08 12.60 -4.14
CA VAL A 353 -2.92 11.28 -3.53
C VAL A 353 -3.37 10.23 -4.54
N ARG A 354 -2.52 9.24 -4.80
CA ARG A 354 -2.87 8.07 -5.60
C ARG A 354 -2.87 6.83 -4.73
N PHE A 355 -4.02 6.22 -4.58
CA PHE A 355 -4.17 4.93 -3.92
C PHE A 355 -4.14 3.84 -4.99
N ALA A 356 -3.26 2.86 -4.85
CA ALA A 356 -3.06 1.84 -5.88
C ALA A 356 -2.82 0.46 -5.29
N VAL A 357 -3.33 -0.56 -5.95
CA VAL A 357 -3.00 -1.97 -5.71
C VAL A 357 -2.64 -2.64 -7.03
N TYR A 358 -1.74 -3.62 -6.99
CA TYR A 358 -1.32 -4.38 -8.17
C TYR A 358 -0.73 -5.73 -7.79
N ASP A 359 -0.82 -6.67 -8.72
CA ASP A 359 -0.13 -7.95 -8.60
C ASP A 359 1.35 -7.77 -8.94
N SER A 360 2.22 -8.50 -8.25
CA SER A 360 3.66 -8.50 -8.57
C SER A 360 4.07 -9.85 -9.14
N GLY A 361 4.86 -9.84 -10.22
CA GLY A 361 5.50 -11.05 -10.75
C GLY A 361 4.60 -11.93 -11.61
N ASP A 362 3.33 -12.09 -11.25
CA ASP A 362 2.28 -12.70 -12.07
C ASP A 362 0.91 -12.02 -11.83
N ALA A 363 -0.19 -12.67 -12.22
CA ALA A 363 -1.57 -12.18 -12.12
C ALA A 363 -2.52 -13.29 -11.64
N ILE A 364 -2.04 -14.20 -10.78
CA ILE A 364 -2.75 -15.45 -10.43
C ILE A 364 -3.50 -15.35 -9.11
N LEU A 365 -2.93 -14.68 -8.11
CA LEU A 365 -3.53 -14.55 -6.79
C LEU A 365 -3.82 -13.07 -6.54
N ASP A 366 -5.06 -12.78 -6.16
CA ASP A 366 -5.50 -11.38 -6.10
C ASP A 366 -5.37 -10.80 -4.70
N SER A 367 -5.09 -9.51 -4.65
CA SER A 367 -5.15 -8.69 -3.45
C SER A 367 -6.20 -7.59 -3.58
N VAL A 368 -6.77 -7.15 -2.46
CA VAL A 368 -7.73 -6.03 -2.40
C VAL A 368 -7.40 -5.14 -1.23
N THR A 369 -7.49 -3.82 -1.45
CA THR A 369 -7.39 -2.81 -0.41
C THR A 369 -8.73 -2.12 -0.28
N LEU A 370 -9.29 -2.14 0.92
CA LEU A 370 -10.38 -1.26 1.32
C LEU A 370 -9.81 0.06 1.78
N ILE A 371 -10.40 1.19 1.40
CA ILE A 371 -9.96 2.55 1.73
C ILE A 371 -11.19 3.34 2.17
N ASP A 372 -11.05 4.13 3.23
CA ASP A 372 -12.15 4.80 3.90
C ASP A 372 -11.63 5.94 4.80
N HIS A 373 -12.51 6.77 5.33
CA HIS A 373 -12.31 7.69 6.43
C HIS A 373 -11.18 8.69 6.20
N PHE A 374 -11.15 9.29 5.01
CA PHE A 374 -10.29 10.43 4.76
C PHE A 374 -10.75 11.60 5.63
N ARG A 375 -9.81 12.22 6.35
CA ARG A 375 -10.09 13.37 7.20
C ARG A 375 -8.92 14.32 7.27
N TRP A 376 -9.23 15.60 7.38
CA TRP A 376 -8.26 16.64 7.63
C TRP A 376 -7.82 16.64 9.10
N ILE A 377 -6.57 17.00 9.34
CA ILE A 377 -5.98 17.20 10.66
C ILE A 377 -5.74 18.70 10.82
N SER A 378 -6.29 19.32 11.87
CA SER A 378 -6.22 20.75 12.14
C SER A 378 -5.24 21.14 13.27
N THR A 379 -4.75 20.14 14.02
CA THR A 379 -3.92 20.32 15.22
C THR A 379 -2.75 19.35 15.23
N GLY A 380 -1.73 19.64 16.05
CA GLY A 380 -0.56 18.79 16.19
C GLY A 380 0.46 18.94 15.05
N ALA A 381 1.33 17.94 14.92
CA ALA A 381 2.39 17.88 13.93
C ALA A 381 2.39 16.49 13.27
N PRO A 382 1.42 16.22 12.38
CA PRO A 382 1.31 14.92 11.73
C PRO A 382 2.58 14.61 10.94
N VAL A 383 3.05 13.38 11.06
CA VAL A 383 4.17 12.83 10.30
C VAL A 383 3.63 11.81 9.30
N VAL A 384 4.49 11.37 8.38
CA VAL A 384 4.17 10.20 7.55
C VAL A 384 4.39 8.96 8.39
N GLU A 385 3.30 8.27 8.71
CA GLU A 385 3.32 7.00 9.41
C GLU A 385 2.08 6.18 9.09
N THR A 386 2.17 4.87 9.34
CA THR A 386 1.01 3.98 9.33
C THR A 386 0.98 3.19 10.62
N TYR A 387 -0.19 3.15 11.24
CA TYR A 387 -0.38 2.50 12.53
C TYR A 387 -1.75 1.81 12.59
N ARG A 388 -1.85 0.84 13.50
CA ARG A 388 -3.15 0.25 13.86
C ARG A 388 -3.84 1.21 14.85
N PRO A 389 -5.04 1.72 14.55
CA PRO A 389 -5.77 2.53 15.51
C PRO A 389 -6.13 1.67 16.73
N VAL A 390 -6.02 2.25 17.93
CA VAL A 390 -6.49 1.60 19.15
C VAL A 390 -8.01 1.46 19.05
N PRO A 391 -8.58 0.26 19.25
CA PRO A 391 -10.03 0.09 19.31
C PRO A 391 -10.62 1.04 20.38
N PRO A 392 -11.75 1.70 20.09
CA PRO A 392 -12.39 2.60 21.05
C PRO A 392 -12.86 1.90 22.33
#